data_AF-A0A6B2LWJ2-F1
#
_entry.id   AF-A0A6B2LWJ2-F1
#
_cell.length_a   1.000
_cell.length_b   1.000
_cell.length_c   1.000
_cell.angle_alpha   90.00
_cell.angle_beta   90.00
_cell.angle_gamma   90.00
#
_symmetry.space_group_name_H-M   'P 1'
#
loop_
_entity.id
_entity.type
_entity.pdbx_description
1 polymer ?
#
loop_
_entity_poly.entity_id
_entity_poly.type
_entity_poly.pdbx_seq_one_letter_code
_entity_poly.pdbx_strand_id
1 'polypeptide(L)' 'MAYSIIAPSTFNDIPELRDQIARVKDTENFPLVLVGNKCDLADQRVITTEQGEALATKFNAKFIEASAKTKINVD' A
#
# COMPACT_ATOMS: atom_id res chain seq x y z
N MET A 1 -3.47 3.11 3.81
CA MET A 1 -2.90 1.79 4.14
C MET A 1 -1.49 1.75 3.56
N ALA A 2 -0.50 1.26 4.31
CA ALA A 2 0.89 1.28 3.88
C ALA A 2 1.48 -0.13 3.92
N TYR A 3 2.28 -0.47 2.92
CA TYR A 3 3.11 -1.69 2.88
C TYR A 3 4.57 -1.31 2.66
N SER A 4 5.51 -2.23 2.84
CA SER A 4 6.93 -1.98 2.53
C SER A 4 7.30 -2.63 1.20
N ILE A 5 7.96 -1.90 0.30
CA ILE A 5 8.38 -2.44 -1.02
C ILE A 5 9.42 -3.57 -0.94
N ILE A 6 10.03 -3.75 0.24
CA ILE A 6 11.00 -4.81 0.56
C ILE A 6 10.40 -5.95 1.39
N ALA A 7 9.15 -5.84 1.84
CA ALA A 7 8.51 -6.82 2.72
C ALA A 7 7.22 -7.35 2.07
N PRO A 8 7.30 -8.50 1.37
CA PRO A 8 6.18 -9.06 0.63
C PRO A 8 5.04 -9.51 1.56
N SER A 9 5.37 -9.92 2.79
CA SER A 9 4.39 -10.27 3.82
C SER A 9 3.41 -9.12 4.06
N THR A 10 3.93 -7.91 4.33
CA THR A 10 3.09 -6.73 4.61
C THR A 10 2.18 -6.36 3.45
N PHE A 11 2.59 -6.63 2.20
CA PHE A 11 1.75 -6.43 1.03
C PHE A 11 0.64 -7.47 0.90
N ASN A 12 0.93 -8.72 1.27
CA ASN A 12 -0.05 -9.79 1.29
C ASN A 12 -1.09 -9.61 2.41
N ASP A 13 -0.76 -8.89 3.48
CA ASP A 13 -1.69 -8.56 4.58
C ASP A 13 -2.71 -7.45 4.20
N ILE A 14 -2.40 -6.59 3.22
CA ILE A 14 -3.25 -5.47 2.76
C ILE A 14 -4.70 -5.89 2.45
N PRO A 15 -4.97 -6.94 1.63
CA PRO A 15 -6.34 -7.39 1.38
C PRO A 15 -7.11 -7.76 2.66
N GLU A 16 -6.45 -8.44 3.60
CA GLU A 16 -7.09 -8.83 4.86
C GLU A 16 -7.39 -7.61 5.73
N LEU A 17 -6.45 -6.66 5.82
CA LEU A 17 -6.67 -5.40 6.51
C LEU A 17 -7.81 -4.58 5.88
N ARG A 18 -7.93 -4.60 4.55
CA ARG A 18 -9.03 -3.90 3.84
C ARG A 18 -10.37 -4.53 4.19
N ASP A 19 -10.45 -5.86 4.18
CA ASP A 19 -11.65 -6.60 4.51
C ASP A 19 -12.11 -6.32 5.97
N GLN A 20 -11.17 -6.25 6.91
CA GLN A 20 -11.45 -5.84 8.29
C GLN A 20 -12.04 -4.42 8.35
N ILE A 21 -11.47 -3.46 7.62
CA ILE A 21 -12.00 -2.08 7.57
C ILE A 21 -13.38 -2.05 6.94
N ALA A 22 -13.60 -2.78 5.85
CA ALA A 22 -14.88 -2.84 5.14
C ALA A 22 -15.99 -3.38 6.05
N ARG A 23 -15.70 -4.45 6.82
CA ARG A 23 -16.62 -5.01 7.82
C ARG A 23 -16.95 -4.02 8.93
N VAL A 24 -15.96 -3.29 9.43
CA VAL A 24 -16.18 -2.29 10.49
C VAL A 24 -16.97 -1.08 9.97
N LYS A 25 -16.76 -0.69 8.72
CA LYS A 25 -17.44 0.45 8.10
C LYS A 25 -18.79 0.12 7.48
N ASP A 26 -19.17 -1.16 7.44
CA ASP A 26 -20.36 -1.66 6.73
C ASP A 26 -20.44 -1.18 5.26
N THR A 27 -19.27 -0.93 4.65
CA THR A 27 -19.19 -0.45 3.27
C THR A 27 -17.86 -0.80 2.63
N GLU A 28 -17.91 -1.17 1.35
CA GLU A 28 -16.72 -1.44 0.53
C GLU A 28 -16.20 -0.18 -0.18
N ASN A 29 -16.99 0.90 -0.13
CA ASN A 29 -16.72 2.14 -0.86
C ASN A 29 -16.27 3.24 0.10
N PHE A 30 -15.01 3.17 0.51
CA PHE A 30 -14.36 4.18 1.34
C PHE A 30 -13.08 4.66 0.67
N PRO A 31 -12.71 5.94 0.84
CA PRO A 31 -11.47 6.46 0.28
C PRO A 31 -10.29 5.73 0.90
N LEU A 32 -9.59 4.93 0.08
CA LEU A 32 -8.37 4.24 0.46
C LEU A 32 -7.21 4.77 -0.39
N VAL A 33 -6.07 4.96 0.26
CA VAL A 33 -4.79 5.25 -0.37
C VAL A 33 -3.83 4.15 0.02
N LEU A 34 -3.26 3.46 -0.96
CA LEU A 34 -2.23 2.46 -0.79
C LEU A 34 -0.85 3.12 -0.91
N VAL A 35 -0.02 2.95 0.11
CA VAL A 35 1.30 3.58 0.20
C VAL A 35 2.40 2.53 0.14
N GLY A 36 3.20 2.53 -0.93
CA GLY A 36 4.42 1.75 -1.05
C GLY A 36 5.55 2.43 -0.28
N ASN A 37 5.76 2.04 0.97
CA ASN A 37 6.75 2.61 1.87
C ASN A 37 8.15 2.01 1.63
N LYS A 38 9.20 2.74 2.05
CA LYS A 38 10.62 2.40 1.90
C LYS A 38 11.14 2.46 0.46
N CYS A 39 10.61 3.39 -0.34
CA CYS A 39 11.05 3.58 -1.73
C CYS A 39 12.55 3.93 -1.85
N ASP A 40 13.18 4.41 -0.77
CA ASP A 40 14.64 4.60 -0.67
C ASP A 40 15.46 3.31 -0.85
N LEU A 41 14.84 2.15 -0.61
CA LEU A 41 15.47 0.84 -0.76
C LEU A 41 15.11 0.20 -2.11
N ALA A 42 15.15 0.98 -3.18
CA ALA A 42 14.84 0.52 -4.53
C ALA A 42 15.71 -0.68 -4.96
N ASP A 43 16.99 -0.73 -4.55
CA ASP A 43 17.89 -1.87 -4.80
C ASP A 43 17.46 -3.17 -4.09
N GLN A 44 16.71 -3.07 -3.00
CA GLN A 44 16.18 -4.22 -2.25
C GLN A 44 14.70 -4.48 -2.54
N ARG A 45 14.16 -3.83 -3.57
CA ARG A 45 12.75 -3.92 -3.95
C ARG A 45 12.42 -5.36 -4.33
N VAL A 46 11.41 -5.90 -3.66
CA VAL A 46 10.82 -7.21 -3.98
C VAL A 46 9.40 -7.10 -4.52
N ILE A 47 8.77 -5.93 -4.36
CA ILE A 47 7.43 -5.62 -4.86
C ILE A 47 7.56 -4.53 -5.91
N THR A 48 7.13 -4.81 -7.13
CA THR A 48 7.19 -3.82 -8.21
C THR A 48 6.12 -2.74 -8.04
N THR A 49 6.34 -1.57 -8.65
CA THR A 49 5.32 -0.50 -8.71
C THR A 49 4.05 -1.03 -9.37
N GLU A 50 4.17 -1.83 -10.44
CA GLU A 50 3.03 -2.47 -11.10
C GLU A 50 2.20 -3.36 -10.17
N GLN A 51 2.85 -4.13 -9.28
CA GLN A 51 2.11 -4.91 -8.28
C GLN A 51 1.34 -4.01 -7.30
N GLY A 52 1.96 -2.92 -6.85
CA GLY A 52 1.31 -1.91 -6.01
C GLY A 52 0.10 -1.26 -6.70
N GLU A 53 0.28 -0.86 -7.95
CA GLU A 53 -0.73 -0.19 -8.76
C GLU A 53 -1.90 -1.12 -9.11
N ALA A 54 -1.61 -2.38 -9.46
CA ALA A 54 -2.63 -3.40 -9.69
C ALA A 54 -3.46 -3.66 -8.44
N LEU A 55 -2.83 -3.71 -7.26
CA LEU A 55 -3.52 -3.89 -5.99
C LEU A 55 -4.39 -2.68 -5.64
N ALA A 56 -3.86 -1.46 -5.81
CA ALA A 56 -4.62 -0.24 -5.61
C ALA A 56 -5.83 -0.15 -6.55
N THR A 57 -5.64 -0.50 -7.82
CA THR A 57 -6.71 -0.54 -8.83
C THR A 57 -7.81 -1.53 -8.44
N LYS A 58 -7.43 -2.73 -7.98
CA LYS A 58 -8.38 -3.74 -7.46
C LYS A 58 -9.18 -3.22 -6.26
N PHE A 59 -8.61 -2.31 -5.49
CA PHE A 59 -9.26 -1.70 -4.33
C PHE A 59 -9.93 -0.36 -4.63
N ASN A 60 -9.93 0.07 -5.90
CA ASN A 60 -10.39 1.39 -6.33
C ASN A 60 -9.75 2.52 -5.48
N ALA A 61 -8.47 2.35 -5.19
CA ALA A 61 -7.68 3.18 -4.29
C ALA A 61 -6.60 3.95 -5.06
N LYS A 62 -6.12 5.05 -4.48
CA LYS A 62 -4.95 5.75 -5.01
C LYS A 62 -3.67 5.06 -4.57
N PHE A 63 -2.68 4.96 -5.45
CA PHE A 63 -1.35 4.44 -5.13
C PHE A 63 -0.33 5.57 -5.01
N ILE A 64 0.52 5.53 -3.99
CA ILE A 64 1.61 6.50 -3.76
C ILE A 64 2.83 5.75 -3.24
N GLU A 65 4.03 6.06 -3.73
CA GLU A 65 5.27 5.57 -3.13
C GLU A 65 5.85 6.64 -2.20
N ALA A 66 6.13 6.26 -0.96
CA ALA A 66 6.65 7.15 0.06
C ALA A 66 7.85 6.51 0.76
N SER A 67 8.63 7.32 1.47
CA SER A 67 9.57 6.80 2.44
C SER A 67 9.48 7.57 3.73
N ALA A 68 8.97 6.90 4.77
CA ALA A 68 8.95 7.42 6.12
C ALA A 68 10.36 7.71 6.66
N LYS A 69 11.39 7.00 6.16
CA LYS A 69 12.78 7.15 6.60
C LYS A 69 13.44 8.39 6.02
N THR A 70 13.18 8.68 4.73
CA THR A 70 13.75 9.86 4.05
C THR A 70 12.78 11.03 3.95
N LYS A 71 11.60 10.96 4.59
CA LYS A 71 10.50 11.94 4.50
C LYS A 71 10.10 12.27 3.05
N ILE A 72 10.29 11.33 2.12
CA ILE A 72 9.88 11.51 0.72
C ILE A 72 8.37 11.22 0.64
N ASN A 73 7.60 12.18 0.12
CA ASN A 73 6.13 12.15 0.04
C ASN A 73 5.42 12.00 1.41
N VAL A 74 5.94 12.66 2.45
CA VAL A 74 5.34 12.71 3.81
C VAL A 74 4.93 14.15 4.19
N ASP A 75 4.45 14.94 3.22
CA ASP A 75 3.88 16.29 3.45
C ASP A 75 2.34 16.25 3.32
#